data_AF-A0A352L6N0-F1
#
_entry.id   AF-A0A352L6N0-F1
#
_cell.length_a   1.000
_cell.length_b   1.000
_cell.length_c   1.000
_cell.angle_alpha   90.00
_cell.angle_beta   90.00
_cell.angle_gamma   90.00
#
_symmetry.space_group_name_H-M   'P 1'
#
loop_
_entity.id
_entity.type
_entity.pdbx_description
1 polymer ?
#
loop_
_entity_poly.entity_id
_entity_poly.type
_entity_poly.pdbx_seq_one_letter_code
_entity_poly.pdbx_strand_id
1 'polypeptide(L)'
;DEVLLRLSGVSAASEALRRAEQRVSAGELSELTVQLLLQATTADPRAEAVETGAGAAESLQQRRQRVLLLLDRLQQVAEQLPAGGRRRLTVQLLGWMRQQAGAVSEAAAAAVLAAEREQSWRDVAEGQWNLVPVSTTGGMTLRANASTTLRRQGVDDPVLQGIEWRLRRESDEIVGEAAYAVGGEAWRVRPQASDARQAMALTEESISRAGTVLIHRSREAISAFSIVDRRLLWTKAMTGDAEMLLLMDRTFEKFNFDENWQLLYERSRQICGHTARWICVLGDARLEMLDLLTGELLWSLSSAGLSRQVYAAERVVLLRDPGSNREVQLDPLTGVPRRRAATTQQLAADQPLRLPFRVRAAALSGKIIRATGNQLVAWDPEASLDDRSTLQWLDAVTLEVIRTVELTGLVRAQFLGRELLAVLRQTPEIQLINLETGAEQVLSYAAADGQPLNLQRVELAADSGNVYVFEVPARQNGLIQPQMMLGLRGDAIRGELLAISRSTGQLAWKATIPEDSLVTFDGSESAGLLLTSMTAMPRAANGNNIPGLNFAGETQFIVTALARGNGRRLLSYTVVSQFPSPGLRFSRVSADVFDLEAFGNRARLIRKMPVGE
;
A
#
# COMPACT_ATOMS: atom_id res chain seq x y z
N ASP A 1 -28.42 -11.75 -13.87
CA ASP A 1 -27.32 -12.04 -12.91
C ASP A 1 -26.89 -10.83 -12.07
N GLU A 2 -26.81 -9.60 -12.60
CA GLU A 2 -26.43 -8.38 -11.84
C GLU A 2 -27.43 -7.93 -10.75
N VAL A 3 -28.73 -8.19 -10.93
CA VAL A 3 -29.82 -7.72 -10.04
C VAL A 3 -29.74 -8.28 -8.61
N LEU A 4 -29.03 -9.40 -8.39
CA LEU A 4 -28.94 -10.10 -7.10
C LEU A 4 -27.66 -9.82 -6.31
N LEU A 5 -26.72 -9.06 -6.90
CA LEU A 5 -25.56 -8.49 -6.21
C LEU A 5 -25.82 -7.09 -5.68
N ARG A 6 -27.00 -6.52 -6.00
CA ARG A 6 -27.43 -5.26 -5.43
C ARG A 6 -27.49 -5.40 -3.92
N LEU A 7 -26.75 -4.56 -3.22
CA LEU A 7 -26.72 -4.44 -1.76
C LEU A 7 -28.06 -3.97 -1.16
N SER A 8 -29.15 -3.98 -1.95
CA SER A 8 -30.51 -3.56 -1.60
C SER A 8 -31.27 -4.57 -0.72
N GLY A 9 -30.62 -5.62 -0.22
CA GLY A 9 -31.23 -6.59 0.67
C GLY A 9 -30.20 -7.53 1.28
N VAL A 10 -30.51 -8.06 2.47
CA VAL A 10 -29.74 -9.12 3.13
C VAL A 10 -29.75 -10.34 2.22
N SER A 11 -28.77 -10.46 1.32
CA SER A 11 -28.44 -11.73 0.70
C SER A 11 -27.95 -12.62 1.84
N ALA A 12 -28.85 -13.45 2.38
CA ALA A 12 -28.54 -14.40 3.44
C ALA A 12 -27.27 -15.16 3.03
N ALA A 13 -26.23 -15.13 3.87
CA ALA A 13 -24.93 -15.75 3.58
C ALA A 13 -25.07 -17.22 3.11
N SER A 14 -26.14 -17.90 3.51
CA SER A 14 -26.51 -19.25 3.04
C SER A 14 -26.89 -19.32 1.55
N GLU A 15 -27.58 -18.31 1.01
CA GLU A 15 -27.88 -18.23 -0.44
C GLU A 15 -26.63 -17.91 -1.26
N ALA A 16 -25.75 -17.06 -0.73
CA ALA A 16 -24.45 -16.79 -1.33
C ALA A 16 -23.61 -18.08 -1.41
N LEU A 17 -23.56 -18.85 -0.31
CA LEU A 17 -22.89 -20.15 -0.27
C LEU A 17 -23.49 -21.15 -1.26
N ARG A 18 -24.82 -21.29 -1.30
CA ARG A 18 -25.51 -22.21 -2.23
C ARG A 18 -25.17 -21.91 -3.70
N ARG A 19 -25.10 -20.64 -4.07
CA ARG A 19 -24.71 -20.24 -5.44
C ARG A 19 -23.24 -20.47 -5.71
N ALA A 20 -22.38 -20.17 -4.73
CA ALA A 20 -20.96 -20.48 -4.84
C ALA A 20 -20.75 -21.98 -5.08
N GLU A 21 -21.48 -22.85 -4.36
CA GLU A 21 -21.42 -24.31 -4.56
C GLU A 21 -21.80 -24.73 -5.98
N GLN A 22 -22.88 -24.18 -6.53
CA GLN A 22 -23.31 -24.46 -7.90
C GLN A 22 -22.23 -24.07 -8.92
N ARG A 23 -21.65 -22.88 -8.77
CA ARG A 23 -20.60 -22.36 -9.67
C ARG A 23 -19.29 -23.13 -9.55
N VAL A 24 -18.85 -23.41 -8.32
CA VAL A 24 -17.64 -24.21 -8.07
C VAL A 24 -17.81 -25.63 -8.61
N SER A 25 -19.00 -26.22 -8.47
CA SER A 25 -19.29 -27.56 -9.03
C SER A 25 -19.29 -27.56 -10.56
N ALA A 26 -19.61 -26.43 -11.19
CA ALA A 26 -19.47 -26.22 -12.64
C ALA A 26 -18.03 -25.87 -13.06
N GLY A 27 -17.07 -25.80 -12.13
CA GLY A 27 -15.68 -25.45 -12.42
C GLY A 27 -15.43 -23.95 -12.64
N GLU A 28 -16.36 -23.09 -12.24
CA GLU A 28 -16.30 -21.66 -12.53
C GLU A 28 -15.44 -20.88 -11.54
N LEU A 29 -14.19 -20.62 -11.92
CA LEU A 29 -13.30 -19.67 -11.26
C LEU A 29 -13.50 -18.25 -11.82
N SER A 30 -14.35 -17.46 -11.16
CA SER A 30 -14.65 -16.06 -11.53
C SER A 30 -14.67 -15.15 -10.30
N GLU A 31 -14.55 -13.84 -10.52
CA GLU A 31 -14.65 -12.82 -9.48
C GLU A 31 -15.92 -12.99 -8.64
N LEU A 32 -17.04 -13.28 -9.32
CA LEU A 32 -18.34 -13.48 -8.69
C LEU A 32 -18.31 -14.69 -7.75
N THR A 33 -17.76 -15.83 -8.19
CA THR A 33 -17.67 -17.03 -7.35
C THR A 33 -16.89 -16.75 -6.07
N VAL A 34 -15.73 -16.09 -6.20
CA VAL A 34 -14.83 -15.75 -5.10
C VAL A 34 -15.49 -14.76 -4.12
N GLN A 35 -16.24 -13.79 -4.65
CA GLN A 35 -17.01 -12.84 -3.86
C GLN A 35 -18.16 -13.47 -3.07
N LEU A 36 -18.88 -14.41 -3.67
CA LEU A 36 -19.93 -15.17 -2.98
C LEU A 36 -19.37 -16.00 -1.83
N LEU A 37 -18.19 -16.59 -2.00
CA LEU A 37 -17.49 -17.32 -0.94
C LEU A 37 -17.06 -16.38 0.19
N LEU A 38 -16.50 -15.21 -0.14
CA LEU A 38 -16.11 -14.22 0.87
C LEU A 38 -17.32 -13.73 1.68
N GLN A 39 -18.43 -13.46 1.00
CA GLN A 39 -19.70 -13.10 1.65
C GLN A 39 -20.29 -14.24 2.51
N ALA A 40 -20.05 -15.50 2.16
CA ALA A 40 -20.47 -16.63 2.98
C ALA A 40 -19.64 -16.76 4.27
N THR A 41 -18.43 -16.21 4.31
CA THR A 41 -17.53 -16.24 5.47
C THR A 41 -17.71 -15.08 6.45
N THR A 42 -18.35 -14.00 6.01
CA THR A 42 -18.65 -12.84 6.87
C THR A 42 -19.81 -13.19 7.81
N ALA A 43 -19.68 -12.81 9.08
CA ALA A 43 -20.75 -12.97 10.05
C ALA A 43 -21.92 -12.05 9.68
N ASP A 44 -23.16 -12.54 9.79
CA ASP A 44 -24.33 -11.68 9.63
C ASP A 44 -24.64 -11.01 10.98
N PRO A 45 -24.42 -9.70 11.12
CA PRO A 45 -24.64 -8.99 12.38
C PRO A 45 -26.12 -8.93 12.79
N ARG A 46 -27.07 -9.32 11.94
CA ARG A 46 -28.50 -9.41 12.27
C ARG A 46 -28.93 -10.82 12.70
N ALA A 47 -28.13 -11.86 12.39
CA ALA A 47 -28.43 -13.23 12.80
C ALA A 47 -28.19 -13.48 14.29
N GLU A 48 -27.29 -12.73 14.94
CA GLU A 48 -27.04 -12.81 16.40
C GLU A 48 -28.23 -12.30 17.24
N ALA A 49 -29.18 -11.56 16.64
CA ALA A 49 -30.37 -11.07 17.34
C ALA A 49 -31.58 -12.03 17.27
N VAL A 50 -31.52 -13.09 16.46
CA VAL A 50 -32.66 -13.98 16.17
C VAL A 50 -32.46 -15.39 16.75
N GLU A 51 -31.49 -15.60 17.64
CA GLU A 51 -31.32 -16.88 18.38
C GLU A 51 -32.51 -17.25 19.30
N THR A 52 -33.61 -16.51 19.28
CA THR A 52 -34.81 -16.80 20.08
C THR A 52 -36.00 -17.38 19.29
N GLY A 53 -35.87 -17.76 18.01
CA GLY A 53 -37.01 -18.38 17.33
C GLY A 53 -36.79 -19.06 15.99
N ALA A 54 -36.94 -20.39 15.99
CA ALA A 54 -37.32 -21.28 14.89
C ALA A 54 -36.34 -21.47 13.71
N GLY A 55 -35.84 -22.71 13.59
CA GLY A 55 -35.09 -23.25 12.45
C GLY A 55 -33.58 -23.20 12.69
N ALA A 56 -32.93 -24.37 12.79
CA ALA A 56 -31.49 -24.49 13.02
C ALA A 56 -30.70 -23.82 11.88
N ALA A 57 -30.38 -22.53 12.06
CA ALA A 57 -29.49 -21.81 11.17
C ALA A 57 -28.12 -22.50 11.20
N GLU A 58 -27.58 -22.81 10.03
CA GLU A 58 -26.24 -23.37 9.88
C GLU A 58 -25.24 -22.49 10.61
N SER A 59 -24.43 -23.07 11.51
CA SER A 59 -23.52 -22.28 12.32
C SER A 59 -22.44 -21.62 11.44
N LEU A 60 -21.93 -20.46 11.86
CA LEU A 60 -20.84 -19.79 11.14
C LEU A 60 -19.64 -20.72 10.90
N GLN A 61 -19.35 -21.58 11.87
CA GLN A 61 -18.26 -22.56 11.78
C GLN A 61 -18.53 -23.63 10.72
N GLN A 62 -19.76 -24.14 10.61
CA GLN A 62 -20.16 -25.09 9.55
C GLN A 62 -20.05 -24.45 8.16
N ARG A 63 -20.51 -23.20 8.00
CA ARG A 63 -20.37 -22.46 6.73
C ARG A 63 -18.91 -22.25 6.36
N ARG A 64 -18.08 -21.83 7.31
CA ARG A 64 -16.63 -21.66 7.10
C ARG A 64 -15.95 -22.95 6.65
N GLN A 65 -16.28 -24.09 7.27
CA GLN A 65 -15.76 -25.39 6.84
C GLN A 65 -16.16 -25.75 5.40
N ARG A 66 -17.41 -25.50 5.00
CA ARG A 66 -17.83 -25.71 3.61
C ARG A 66 -17.12 -24.78 2.64
N VAL A 67 -16.96 -23.50 3.00
CA VAL A 67 -16.19 -22.55 2.18
C VAL A 67 -14.75 -23.02 1.99
N LEU A 68 -14.10 -23.55 3.03
CA LEU A 68 -12.75 -24.10 2.92
C LEU A 68 -12.67 -25.23 1.87
N LEU A 69 -13.63 -26.17 1.88
CA LEU A 69 -13.70 -27.24 0.89
C LEU A 69 -13.90 -26.72 -0.54
N LEU A 70 -14.66 -25.64 -0.71
CA LEU A 70 -14.87 -25.01 -2.02
C LEU A 70 -13.62 -24.25 -2.48
N LEU A 71 -12.90 -23.61 -1.55
CA LEU A 71 -11.63 -22.95 -1.83
C LEU A 71 -10.55 -23.98 -2.22
N ASP A 72 -10.51 -25.15 -1.59
CA ASP A 72 -9.64 -26.27 -2.00
C ASP A 72 -9.87 -26.66 -3.47
N ARG A 73 -11.14 -26.79 -3.87
CA ARG A 73 -11.50 -27.13 -5.26
C ARG A 73 -11.12 -26.01 -6.23
N LEU A 74 -11.40 -24.75 -5.88
CA LEU A 74 -11.01 -23.61 -6.71
C LEU A 74 -9.49 -23.47 -6.83
N GLN A 75 -8.74 -23.82 -5.79
CA GLN A 75 -7.28 -23.83 -5.82
C GLN A 75 -6.76 -24.85 -6.85
N GLN A 76 -7.35 -26.05 -6.91
CA GLN A 76 -7.02 -27.03 -7.95
C GLN A 76 -7.33 -26.51 -9.37
N VAL A 77 -8.45 -25.79 -9.55
CA VAL A 77 -8.78 -25.15 -10.83
C VAL A 77 -7.79 -24.04 -11.15
N ALA A 78 -7.42 -23.22 -10.16
CA ALA A 78 -6.44 -22.15 -10.33
C ALA A 78 -5.05 -22.70 -10.69
N GLU A 79 -4.68 -23.86 -10.16
CA GLU A 79 -3.43 -24.55 -10.50
C GLU A 79 -3.38 -25.08 -11.94
N GLN A 80 -4.52 -25.25 -12.60
CA GLN A 80 -4.59 -25.60 -14.03
C GLN A 80 -4.40 -24.38 -14.95
N LEU A 81 -4.41 -23.16 -14.41
CA LEU A 81 -4.11 -21.97 -15.20
C LEU A 81 -2.66 -22.04 -15.74
N PRO A 82 -2.38 -21.43 -16.90
CA PRO A 82 -1.02 -21.31 -17.41
C PRO A 82 -0.07 -20.73 -16.36
N ALA A 83 1.14 -21.29 -16.26
CA ALA A 83 2.19 -20.77 -15.40
C ALA A 83 2.44 -19.28 -15.70
N GLY A 84 2.62 -18.48 -14.65
CA GLY A 84 2.79 -17.04 -14.75
C GLY A 84 1.94 -16.26 -13.76
N GLY A 85 1.92 -14.94 -13.93
CA GLY A 85 1.51 -14.06 -12.84
C GLY A 85 0.03 -14.15 -12.46
N ARG A 86 -0.84 -14.46 -13.42
CA ARG A 86 -2.28 -14.68 -13.16
C ARG A 86 -2.51 -15.84 -12.20
N ARG A 87 -1.97 -17.02 -12.53
CA ARG A 87 -2.12 -18.24 -11.71
C ARG A 87 -1.66 -17.94 -10.29
N ARG A 88 -0.47 -17.35 -10.18
CA ARG A 88 0.17 -17.04 -8.91
C ARG A 88 -0.68 -16.09 -8.05
N LEU A 89 -1.14 -14.97 -8.61
CA LEU A 89 -1.97 -14.00 -7.90
C LEU A 89 -3.33 -14.59 -7.49
N THR A 90 -3.93 -15.41 -8.34
CA THR A 90 -5.21 -16.08 -8.01
C THR A 90 -5.03 -17.11 -6.90
N VAL A 91 -3.97 -17.92 -6.92
CA VAL A 91 -3.66 -18.87 -5.85
C VAL A 91 -3.40 -18.16 -4.53
N GLN A 92 -2.66 -17.04 -4.53
CA GLN A 92 -2.44 -16.23 -3.32
C GLN A 92 -3.73 -15.62 -2.77
N LEU A 93 -4.60 -15.10 -3.65
CA LEU A 93 -5.91 -14.58 -3.25
C LEU A 93 -6.76 -15.67 -2.58
N LEU A 94 -6.81 -16.87 -3.17
CA LEU A 94 -7.52 -18.01 -2.59
C LEU A 94 -6.89 -18.44 -1.26
N GLY A 95 -5.56 -18.45 -1.16
CA GLY A 95 -4.83 -18.72 0.09
C GLY A 95 -5.21 -17.74 1.21
N TRP A 96 -5.22 -16.44 0.91
CA TRP A 96 -5.68 -15.41 1.85
C TRP A 96 -7.14 -15.63 2.24
N MET A 97 -8.04 -15.96 1.31
CA MET A 97 -9.43 -16.24 1.64
C MET A 97 -9.61 -17.45 2.54
N ARG A 98 -8.78 -18.49 2.40
CA ARG A 98 -8.78 -19.63 3.34
C ARG A 98 -8.47 -19.16 4.76
N GLN A 99 -7.49 -18.28 4.91
CA GLN A 99 -7.15 -17.69 6.22
C GLN A 99 -8.32 -16.88 6.78
N GLN A 100 -9.00 -16.08 5.94
CA GLN A 100 -10.22 -15.35 6.33
C GLN A 100 -11.36 -16.29 6.75
N ALA A 101 -11.47 -17.46 6.11
CA ALA A 101 -12.42 -18.51 6.47
C ALA A 101 -12.02 -19.29 7.75
N GLY A 102 -10.87 -18.99 8.37
CA GLY A 102 -10.39 -19.61 9.60
C GLY A 102 -9.52 -20.85 9.40
N ALA A 103 -8.94 -21.05 8.21
CA ALA A 103 -7.85 -22.01 8.06
C ALA A 103 -6.66 -21.60 8.93
N VAL A 104 -5.92 -22.58 9.45
CA VAL A 104 -4.65 -22.32 10.14
C VAL A 104 -3.74 -21.58 9.17
N SER A 105 -3.18 -20.46 9.62
CA SER A 105 -2.23 -19.69 8.81
C SER A 105 -1.11 -20.59 8.34
N GLU A 106 -1.02 -20.79 7.02
CA GLU A 106 0.11 -21.49 6.39
C GLU A 106 1.34 -20.57 6.39
N ALA A 107 1.87 -20.27 7.58
CA ALA A 107 3.13 -19.54 7.75
C ALA A 107 4.26 -20.16 6.89
N ALA A 108 4.17 -21.47 6.63
CA ALA A 108 5.05 -22.21 5.72
C ALA A 108 5.03 -21.66 4.28
N ALA A 109 3.87 -21.33 3.71
CA ALA A 109 3.78 -20.84 2.33
C ALA A 109 4.37 -19.42 2.19
N ALA A 110 4.11 -18.55 3.16
CA ALA A 110 4.72 -17.22 3.22
C ALA A 110 6.25 -17.30 3.43
N ALA A 111 6.71 -18.24 4.26
CA ALA A 111 8.14 -18.47 4.50
C ALA A 111 8.88 -18.97 3.25
N VAL A 112 8.27 -19.85 2.44
CA VAL A 112 8.85 -20.31 1.17
C VAL A 112 9.07 -19.14 0.21
N LEU A 113 8.08 -18.26 0.07
CA LEU A 113 8.18 -17.09 -0.80
C LEU A 113 9.22 -16.07 -0.31
N ALA A 114 9.28 -15.86 1.01
CA ALA A 114 10.32 -15.03 1.61
C ALA A 114 11.72 -15.62 1.35
N ALA A 115 11.88 -16.95 1.44
CA ALA A 115 13.14 -17.63 1.17
C ALA A 115 13.55 -17.56 -0.30
N GLU A 116 12.62 -17.72 -1.26
CA GLU A 116 12.88 -17.54 -2.70
C GLU A 116 13.42 -16.15 -3.02
N ARG A 117 12.77 -15.11 -2.47
CA ARG A 117 13.22 -13.72 -2.60
C ARG A 117 14.60 -13.52 -1.99
N GLU A 118 14.78 -13.93 -0.73
CA GLU A 118 16.07 -13.77 -0.03
C GLU A 118 17.19 -14.47 -0.79
N GLN A 119 16.94 -15.67 -1.32
CA GLN A 119 17.89 -16.36 -2.17
C GLN A 119 18.20 -15.55 -3.45
N SER A 120 17.19 -15.03 -4.13
CA SER A 120 17.43 -14.17 -5.31
C SER A 120 18.21 -12.91 -4.97
N TRP A 121 17.99 -12.30 -3.80
CA TRP A 121 18.75 -11.13 -3.37
C TRP A 121 20.20 -11.51 -3.08
N ARG A 122 20.45 -12.64 -2.41
CA ARG A 122 21.79 -13.17 -2.17
C ARG A 122 22.52 -13.46 -3.49
N ASP A 123 21.89 -14.15 -4.43
CA ASP A 123 22.49 -14.48 -5.72
C ASP A 123 22.96 -13.22 -6.48
N VAL A 124 22.16 -12.16 -6.46
CA VAL A 124 22.51 -10.87 -7.07
C VAL A 124 23.63 -10.18 -6.30
N ALA A 125 23.54 -10.19 -4.97
CA ALA A 125 24.49 -9.54 -4.09
C ALA A 125 25.89 -10.18 -4.14
N GLU A 126 25.97 -11.50 -4.31
CA GLU A 126 27.20 -12.27 -4.41
C GLU A 126 27.78 -12.28 -5.83
N GLY A 127 26.91 -12.23 -6.85
CA GLY A 127 27.30 -12.21 -8.26
C GLY A 127 28.28 -11.07 -8.59
N GLN A 128 29.25 -11.32 -9.46
CA GLN A 128 30.09 -10.26 -10.01
C GLN A 128 29.45 -9.68 -11.26
N TRP A 129 29.51 -8.36 -11.41
CA TRP A 129 28.75 -7.65 -12.42
C TRP A 129 29.64 -6.67 -13.20
N ASN A 130 29.46 -6.63 -14.52
CA ASN A 130 30.10 -5.69 -15.43
C ASN A 130 29.08 -4.65 -15.89
N LEU A 131 29.43 -3.38 -15.73
CA LEU A 131 28.63 -2.28 -16.27
C LEU A 131 29.10 -1.97 -17.70
N VAL A 132 28.16 -1.97 -18.64
CA VAL A 132 28.39 -1.65 -20.04
C VAL A 132 27.40 -0.55 -20.45
N PRO A 133 27.87 0.62 -20.91
CA PRO A 133 26.98 1.64 -21.47
C PRO A 133 26.33 1.10 -22.74
N VAL A 134 25.02 1.32 -22.91
CA VAL A 134 24.30 0.90 -24.11
C VAL A 134 24.16 2.13 -25.02
N SER A 135 24.55 2.01 -26.29
CA SER A 135 24.51 3.11 -27.28
C SER A 135 23.15 3.82 -27.28
N THR A 136 23.19 5.15 -27.11
CA THR A 136 22.05 6.08 -27.05
C THR A 136 21.58 6.53 -28.46
N THR A 137 21.56 5.63 -29.44
CA THR A 137 21.17 5.99 -30.81
C THR A 137 19.67 6.29 -30.91
N GLY A 138 19.33 7.59 -30.84
CA GLY A 138 18.17 8.25 -31.49
C GLY A 138 16.74 7.86 -31.10
N GLY A 139 16.53 6.74 -30.40
CA GLY A 139 15.20 6.18 -30.13
C GLY A 139 14.67 6.41 -28.71
N MET A 140 15.46 6.98 -27.81
CA MET A 140 15.02 7.25 -26.42
C MET A 140 14.26 8.59 -26.29
N THR A 141 14.44 9.52 -27.22
CA THR A 141 13.83 10.86 -27.19
C THR A 141 12.29 10.85 -27.30
N LEU A 142 11.68 9.71 -27.66
CA LEU A 142 10.22 9.59 -27.85
C LEU A 142 9.63 8.27 -27.32
N ARG A 143 10.32 7.54 -26.43
CA ARG A 143 9.59 6.62 -25.53
C ARG A 143 8.87 7.46 -24.48
N ALA A 144 7.85 8.19 -24.95
CA ALA A 144 6.96 9.00 -24.16
C ALA A 144 6.53 8.20 -22.93
N ASN A 145 6.77 8.74 -21.74
CA ASN A 145 5.90 8.77 -20.53
C ASN A 145 5.01 7.56 -20.17
N ALA A 146 5.15 6.40 -20.81
CA ALA A 146 4.13 5.35 -20.83
C ALA A 146 4.40 4.24 -19.81
N SER A 147 5.59 4.22 -19.18
CA SER A 147 5.89 3.33 -18.07
C SER A 147 6.19 4.13 -16.80
N THR A 148 5.14 4.54 -16.12
CA THR A 148 5.22 4.95 -14.71
C THR A 148 5.27 3.69 -13.85
N THR A 149 6.18 3.66 -12.86
CA THR A 149 6.11 2.67 -11.77
C THR A 149 4.95 3.08 -10.88
N LEU A 150 3.98 2.18 -10.70
CA LEU A 150 2.80 2.47 -9.90
C LEU A 150 3.15 2.38 -8.42
N ARG A 151 2.68 3.33 -7.61
CA ARG A 151 2.87 3.25 -6.16
C ARG A 151 2.06 2.10 -5.61
N ARG A 152 2.71 1.16 -4.95
CA ARG A 152 2.03 0.16 -4.14
C ARG A 152 1.79 0.74 -2.75
N GLN A 153 0.53 1.03 -2.42
CA GLN A 153 0.15 1.35 -1.05
C GLN A 153 -0.13 0.04 -0.31
N GLY A 154 0.87 -0.44 0.42
CA GLY A 154 0.75 -1.70 1.17
C GLY A 154 1.88 -2.65 0.84
N VAL A 155 3.07 -2.32 1.35
CA VAL A 155 4.17 -3.28 1.55
C VAL A 155 3.63 -4.53 2.25
N ASP A 156 2.53 -4.39 3.02
CA ASP A 156 2.01 -5.45 3.88
C ASP A 156 0.74 -6.19 3.46
N ASP A 157 0.22 -5.96 2.25
CA ASP A 157 -0.92 -6.73 1.78
C ASP A 157 -0.55 -8.21 1.52
N PRO A 158 -1.14 -9.21 2.19
CA PRO A 158 -0.73 -10.62 2.11
C PRO A 158 -0.91 -11.26 0.73
N VAL A 159 -1.87 -10.77 -0.08
CA VAL A 159 -2.10 -11.25 -1.45
C VAL A 159 -1.06 -10.66 -2.40
N LEU A 160 -0.57 -9.46 -2.10
CA LEU A 160 0.45 -8.79 -2.90
C LEU A 160 1.86 -8.99 -2.34
N GLN A 161 2.05 -9.42 -1.09
CA GLN A 161 3.33 -9.51 -0.35
C GLN A 161 4.19 -10.69 -0.80
N GLY A 162 3.57 -11.84 -1.10
CA GLY A 162 4.29 -13.08 -1.40
C GLY A 162 4.96 -13.09 -2.78
N ILE A 163 4.55 -12.20 -3.68
CA ILE A 163 5.23 -11.92 -4.93
C ILE A 163 5.37 -10.42 -4.97
N GLU A 164 6.59 -9.92 -4.80
CA GLU A 164 6.85 -8.51 -5.04
C GLU A 164 6.47 -8.19 -6.48
N TRP A 165 5.29 -7.62 -6.68
CA TRP A 165 4.80 -7.28 -8.00
C TRP A 165 5.31 -5.92 -8.40
N ARG A 166 6.21 -5.91 -9.37
CA ARG A 166 6.53 -4.75 -10.17
C ARG A 166 5.38 -4.30 -11.02
N LEU A 167 4.70 -3.29 -10.52
CA LEU A 167 3.63 -2.62 -11.20
C LEU A 167 4.20 -1.57 -12.14
N ARG A 168 4.02 -1.80 -13.44
CA ARG A 168 4.38 -0.86 -14.50
C ARG A 168 3.21 -0.66 -15.43
N ARG A 169 3.12 0.54 -15.97
CA ARG A 169 2.25 0.81 -17.10
C ARG A 169 2.93 0.40 -18.42
N GLU A 170 2.17 -0.23 -19.30
CA GLU A 170 2.55 -0.43 -20.70
C GLU A 170 1.42 0.08 -21.60
N SER A 171 1.58 1.31 -22.10
CA SER A 171 0.56 2.01 -22.93
C SER A 171 -0.78 2.16 -22.21
N ASP A 172 -1.69 1.19 -22.41
CA ASP A 172 -3.07 1.13 -21.89
C ASP A 172 -3.25 0.03 -20.83
N GLU A 173 -2.19 -0.69 -20.47
CA GLU A 173 -2.27 -1.85 -19.56
C GLU A 173 -1.49 -1.59 -18.27
N ILE A 174 -2.06 -2.05 -17.16
CA ILE A 174 -1.35 -2.23 -15.90
C ILE A 174 -0.74 -3.63 -15.93
N VAL A 175 0.58 -3.70 -15.78
CA VAL A 175 1.36 -4.93 -15.78
C VAL A 175 2.01 -5.08 -14.42
N GLY A 176 1.66 -6.13 -13.68
CA GLY A 176 2.34 -6.52 -12.45
C GLY A 176 3.26 -7.71 -12.72
N GLU A 177 4.57 -7.52 -12.66
CA GLU A 177 5.61 -8.53 -12.88
C GLU A 177 6.25 -8.98 -11.57
N ALA A 178 6.56 -10.26 -11.39
CA ALA A 178 7.33 -10.68 -10.22
C ALA A 178 8.75 -10.08 -10.26
N ALA A 179 9.05 -9.19 -9.31
CA ALA A 179 10.31 -8.51 -9.02
C ALA A 179 11.58 -9.32 -9.27
N TYR A 180 11.61 -10.51 -8.67
CA TYR A 180 12.76 -11.40 -8.63
C TYR A 180 12.76 -12.39 -9.79
N ALA A 181 11.61 -12.66 -10.42
CA ALA A 181 11.46 -13.68 -11.43
C ALA A 181 11.89 -13.18 -12.81
N VAL A 182 12.63 -14.02 -13.52
CA VAL A 182 13.15 -13.70 -14.85
C VAL A 182 12.09 -14.01 -15.90
N GLY A 183 11.76 -13.04 -16.76
CA GLY A 183 11.07 -13.32 -18.02
C GLY A 183 9.53 -13.36 -17.98
N GLY A 184 8.88 -12.40 -17.33
CA GLY A 184 7.49 -12.07 -17.69
C GLY A 184 6.40 -12.91 -17.03
N GLU A 185 6.64 -13.45 -15.83
CA GLU A 185 5.55 -13.82 -14.91
C GLU A 185 4.80 -12.55 -14.51
N ALA A 186 3.91 -12.11 -15.40
CA ALA A 186 3.17 -10.88 -15.25
C ALA A 186 1.68 -11.17 -15.22
N TRP A 187 0.95 -10.50 -14.34
CA TRP A 187 -0.48 -10.29 -14.55
C TRP A 187 -0.67 -8.97 -15.30
N ARG A 188 -1.70 -8.93 -16.15
CA ARG A 188 -2.02 -7.77 -16.98
C ARG A 188 -3.48 -7.45 -16.84
N VAL A 189 -3.77 -6.16 -16.77
CA VAL A 189 -5.12 -5.62 -16.68
C VAL A 189 -5.26 -4.51 -17.71
N ARG A 190 -6.24 -4.67 -18.61
CA ARG A 190 -6.53 -3.71 -19.69
C ARG A 190 -7.95 -3.15 -19.53
N PRO A 191 -8.13 -1.83 -19.45
CA PRO A 191 -9.44 -1.19 -19.59
C PRO A 191 -9.96 -1.38 -21.02
N GLN A 192 -11.19 -1.85 -21.18
CA GLN A 192 -11.78 -2.08 -22.51
C GLN A 192 -12.29 -0.78 -23.17
N ALA A 193 -12.77 0.18 -22.38
CA ALA A 193 -13.32 1.46 -22.88
C ALA A 193 -12.22 2.52 -23.13
N SER A 194 -12.38 3.35 -24.16
CA SER A 194 -11.46 4.47 -24.49
C SER A 194 -11.34 5.50 -23.37
N ASP A 195 -12.45 5.83 -22.72
CA ASP A 195 -12.51 6.95 -21.78
C ASP A 195 -11.86 6.57 -20.44
N ALA A 196 -12.01 5.29 -20.04
CA ALA A 196 -11.29 4.72 -18.92
C ALA A 196 -9.76 4.71 -19.17
N ARG A 197 -9.32 4.50 -20.42
CA ARG A 197 -7.90 4.56 -20.78
C ARG A 197 -7.33 5.97 -20.63
N GLN A 198 -8.08 6.98 -21.05
CA GLN A 198 -7.70 8.39 -20.91
C GLN A 198 -7.65 8.84 -19.45
N ALA A 199 -8.68 8.54 -18.66
CA ALA A 199 -8.73 8.90 -17.23
C ALA A 199 -7.62 8.24 -16.39
N MET A 200 -7.07 7.13 -16.89
CA MET A 200 -5.95 6.46 -16.26
C MET A 200 -4.59 7.06 -16.65
N ALA A 201 -4.42 7.80 -17.75
CA ALA A 201 -3.13 8.12 -18.38
C ALA A 201 -2.26 9.20 -17.68
N LEU A 202 -2.47 9.48 -16.39
CA LEU A 202 -1.86 10.62 -15.69
C LEU A 202 -0.77 10.20 -14.70
N THR A 203 0.21 11.08 -14.51
CA THR A 203 1.54 10.80 -13.92
C THR A 203 1.59 10.41 -12.43
N GLU A 204 0.44 10.30 -11.76
CA GLU A 204 0.37 10.05 -10.31
C GLU A 204 -0.64 8.96 -9.99
N GLU A 205 -0.16 7.71 -9.97
CA GLU A 205 -0.99 6.52 -9.84
C GLU A 205 -0.58 5.67 -8.63
N SER A 206 -1.58 5.09 -7.96
CA SER A 206 -1.39 4.13 -6.87
C SER A 206 -2.30 2.93 -7.03
N ILE A 207 -1.85 1.77 -6.56
CA ILE A 207 -2.65 0.55 -6.47
C ILE A 207 -2.72 0.08 -5.02
N SER A 208 -3.93 -0.28 -4.61
CA SER A 208 -4.24 -0.98 -3.36
C SER A 208 -5.21 -2.13 -3.65
N ARG A 209 -5.50 -2.97 -2.64
CA ARG A 209 -6.49 -4.05 -2.74
C ARG A 209 -7.63 -3.81 -1.75
N ALA A 210 -8.85 -4.08 -2.21
CA ALA A 210 -10.07 -4.12 -1.42
C ALA A 210 -10.72 -5.50 -1.59
N GLY A 211 -10.59 -6.37 -0.59
CA GLY A 211 -11.02 -7.76 -0.69
C GLY A 211 -10.37 -8.48 -1.88
N THR A 212 -11.17 -8.82 -2.89
CA THR A 212 -10.72 -9.54 -4.09
C THR A 212 -10.42 -8.63 -5.28
N VAL A 213 -10.62 -7.32 -5.12
CA VAL A 213 -10.52 -6.32 -6.18
C VAL A 213 -9.30 -5.44 -5.98
N LEU A 214 -8.59 -5.13 -7.07
CA LEU A 214 -7.54 -4.11 -7.08
C LEU A 214 -8.16 -2.75 -7.34
N ILE A 215 -7.80 -1.77 -6.52
CA ILE A 215 -8.20 -0.38 -6.66
C ILE A 215 -7.02 0.39 -7.20
N HIS A 216 -7.18 0.90 -8.41
CA HIS A 216 -6.27 1.86 -9.02
C HIS A 216 -6.82 3.26 -8.80
N ARG A 217 -5.95 4.14 -8.31
CA ARG A 217 -6.26 5.55 -8.14
C ARG A 217 -5.30 6.34 -9.01
N SER A 218 -5.84 7.09 -9.96
CA SER A 218 -5.13 8.10 -10.74
C SER A 218 -5.46 9.50 -10.23
N ARG A 219 -4.83 10.52 -10.81
CA ARG A 219 -5.19 11.92 -10.57
C ARG A 219 -6.65 12.20 -10.88
N GLU A 220 -7.29 11.54 -11.84
CA GLU A 220 -8.65 11.93 -12.28
C GLU A 220 -9.71 10.86 -12.04
N ALA A 221 -9.33 9.65 -11.60
CA ALA A 221 -10.26 8.56 -11.44
C ALA A 221 -9.88 7.55 -10.37
N ILE A 222 -10.89 6.86 -9.86
CA ILE A 222 -10.75 5.60 -9.14
C ILE A 222 -11.30 4.50 -10.04
N SER A 223 -10.52 3.45 -10.25
CA SER A 223 -10.89 2.28 -11.07
C SER A 223 -10.74 1.00 -10.27
N ALA A 224 -11.67 0.08 -10.46
CA ALA A 224 -11.69 -1.23 -9.82
C ALA A 224 -11.43 -2.34 -10.83
N PHE A 225 -10.57 -3.29 -10.48
CA PHE A 225 -10.15 -4.39 -11.34
C PHE A 225 -10.30 -5.74 -10.64
N SER A 226 -10.88 -6.70 -11.35
CA SER A 226 -10.93 -8.08 -10.87
C SER A 226 -9.56 -8.75 -11.02
N ILE A 227 -9.06 -9.34 -9.93
CA ILE A 227 -7.86 -10.18 -9.93
C ILE A 227 -8.10 -11.46 -10.74
N VAL A 228 -9.26 -12.08 -10.57
CA VAL A 228 -9.58 -13.42 -11.11
C VAL A 228 -9.93 -13.35 -12.60
N ASP A 229 -10.78 -12.40 -12.98
CA ASP A 229 -11.28 -12.21 -14.34
C ASP A 229 -10.31 -11.40 -15.23
N ARG A 230 -9.38 -10.62 -14.62
CA ARG A 230 -8.46 -9.70 -15.31
C ARG A 230 -9.16 -8.62 -16.14
N ARG A 231 -10.26 -8.08 -15.63
CA ARG A 231 -11.04 -7.04 -16.32
C ARG A 231 -11.29 -5.83 -15.42
N LEU A 232 -11.46 -4.69 -16.07
CA LEU A 232 -12.05 -3.51 -15.45
C LEU A 232 -13.48 -3.83 -15.04
N LEU A 233 -13.79 -3.58 -13.77
CA LEU A 233 -15.14 -3.67 -13.24
C LEU A 233 -15.88 -2.35 -13.47
N TRP A 234 -15.28 -1.25 -13.02
CA TRP A 234 -15.82 0.10 -13.21
C TRP A 234 -14.71 1.15 -13.06
N THR A 235 -14.98 2.34 -13.62
CA THR A 235 -14.17 3.54 -13.44
C THR A 235 -15.08 4.69 -13.04
N LYS A 236 -14.67 5.45 -12.03
CA LYS A 236 -15.37 6.64 -11.57
C LYS A 236 -14.45 7.84 -11.67
N ALA A 237 -14.87 8.82 -12.45
CA ALA A 237 -14.18 10.11 -12.54
C ALA A 237 -14.32 10.87 -11.22
N MET A 238 -13.22 11.44 -10.76
CA MET A 238 -13.11 12.21 -9.52
C MET A 238 -12.73 13.65 -9.88
N THR A 239 -13.66 14.58 -9.71
CA THR A 239 -13.42 16.01 -9.92
C THR A 239 -12.67 16.61 -8.73
N GLY A 240 -11.64 17.42 -9.01
CA GLY A 240 -10.97 18.26 -8.02
C GLY A 240 -9.49 18.52 -8.30
N ASP A 241 -8.96 19.60 -7.75
CA ASP A 241 -7.52 19.85 -7.82
C ASP A 241 -6.81 18.99 -6.76
N ALA A 242 -5.94 18.08 -7.23
CA ALA A 242 -4.97 17.45 -6.35
C ALA A 242 -3.69 18.28 -6.43
N GLU A 243 -3.43 19.06 -5.39
CA GLU A 243 -2.05 19.35 -5.02
C GLU A 243 -1.57 18.19 -4.18
N MET A 244 -0.97 17.17 -4.81
CA MET A 244 -0.14 16.23 -4.06
C MET A 244 1.11 16.99 -3.64
N LEU A 245 1.07 17.56 -2.44
CA LEU A 245 2.24 18.19 -1.82
C LEU A 245 3.31 17.11 -1.65
N LEU A 246 4.45 17.33 -2.31
CA LEU A 246 5.60 16.43 -2.38
C LEU A 246 6.37 16.23 -1.06
N LEU A 247 5.76 16.47 0.09
CA LEU A 247 6.39 16.31 1.40
C LEU A 247 5.52 15.40 2.26
N MET A 248 5.82 14.10 2.20
CA MET A 248 5.27 13.14 3.15
C MET A 248 6.03 13.31 4.47
N ASP A 249 5.55 14.18 5.34
CA ASP A 249 5.92 14.10 6.75
C ASP A 249 5.27 12.83 7.31
N ARG A 250 5.93 11.67 7.15
CA ARG A 250 5.40 10.35 7.55
C ARG A 250 5.38 10.18 9.08
N THR A 251 5.65 11.23 9.83
CA THR A 251 5.78 11.22 11.28
C THR A 251 4.43 11.22 11.97
N PHE A 252 4.38 10.49 13.08
CA PHE A 252 3.18 10.29 13.91
C PHE A 252 2.79 11.54 14.73
N GLU A 253 3.60 12.60 14.74
CA GLU A 253 3.34 13.84 15.50
C GLU A 253 2.20 14.68 14.92
N LYS A 254 1.85 14.48 13.64
CA LYS A 254 0.72 15.14 12.98
C LYS A 254 -0.07 14.11 12.20
N PHE A 255 -1.24 13.72 12.72
CA PHE A 255 -2.26 12.95 12.01
C PHE A 255 -2.92 13.80 10.92
N ASN A 256 -2.10 14.30 10.00
CA ASN A 256 -2.57 15.00 8.83
C ASN A 256 -2.72 14.03 7.67
N PHE A 257 -2.79 12.72 7.89
CA PHE A 257 -2.85 11.72 6.82
C PHE A 257 -4.02 10.73 6.98
N ASP A 258 -4.65 10.34 5.87
CA ASP A 258 -5.65 9.27 5.85
C ASP A 258 -5.02 7.86 5.77
N GLU A 259 -5.85 6.81 5.78
CA GLU A 259 -5.40 5.41 5.63
C GLU A 259 -4.66 5.10 4.31
N ASN A 260 -4.74 6.00 3.33
CA ASN A 260 -4.09 5.91 2.02
C ASN A 260 -3.00 6.97 1.87
N TRP A 261 -2.51 7.50 3.00
CA TRP A 261 -1.38 8.41 3.05
C TRP A 261 -1.59 9.74 2.32
N GLN A 262 -2.83 10.17 2.18
CA GLN A 262 -3.19 11.48 1.65
C GLN A 262 -3.16 12.49 2.76
N LEU A 263 -2.64 13.68 2.50
CA LEU A 263 -2.80 14.78 3.44
C LEU A 263 -4.30 15.03 3.64
N LEU A 264 -4.80 15.05 4.88
CA LEU A 264 -6.17 15.43 5.22
C LEU A 264 -6.53 16.84 4.70
N TYR A 265 -5.55 17.65 4.26
CA TYR A 265 -5.75 18.94 3.60
C TYR A 265 -5.92 18.86 2.07
N GLU A 266 -5.64 17.73 1.42
CA GLU A 266 -6.01 17.50 0.01
C GLU A 266 -7.52 17.61 -0.15
N ARG A 267 -7.95 18.40 -1.13
CA ARG A 267 -9.36 18.80 -1.23
C ARG A 267 -10.28 17.69 -1.74
N SER A 268 -9.76 16.69 -2.45
CA SER A 268 -10.56 16.11 -3.52
C SER A 268 -10.72 14.58 -3.61
N ARG A 269 -10.00 13.69 -2.89
CA ARG A 269 -9.97 12.25 -3.31
C ARG A 269 -9.69 11.21 -2.21
N GLN A 270 -10.39 11.26 -1.09
CA GLN A 270 -10.14 10.34 0.03
C GLN A 270 -10.94 9.04 -0.09
N ILE A 271 -10.29 7.88 0.05
CA ILE A 271 -10.99 6.62 0.35
C ILE A 271 -11.08 6.56 1.88
N CYS A 272 -12.30 6.62 2.40
CA CYS A 272 -12.58 6.69 3.83
C CYS A 272 -12.62 5.31 4.51
N GLY A 273 -12.62 4.25 3.69
CA GLY A 273 -12.66 2.86 4.10
C GLY A 273 -13.33 2.00 3.03
N HIS A 274 -13.16 0.69 3.15
CA HIS A 274 -13.78 -0.29 2.25
C HIS A 274 -13.94 -1.64 2.93
N THR A 275 -14.74 -2.49 2.30
CA THR A 275 -14.86 -3.91 2.62
C THR A 275 -14.68 -4.73 1.35
N ALA A 276 -14.88 -6.04 1.46
CA ALA A 276 -15.03 -6.90 0.29
C ALA A 276 -16.18 -6.50 -0.66
N ARG A 277 -17.14 -5.68 -0.20
CA ARG A 277 -18.40 -5.41 -0.91
C ARG A 277 -18.66 -3.96 -1.24
N TRP A 278 -18.10 -3.02 -0.50
CA TRP A 278 -18.33 -1.60 -0.73
C TRP A 278 -17.04 -0.81 -0.55
N ILE A 279 -17.00 0.37 -1.16
CA ILE A 279 -15.95 1.37 -0.99
C ILE A 279 -16.58 2.73 -0.71
N CYS A 280 -16.07 3.42 0.31
CA CYS A 280 -16.51 4.75 0.70
C CYS A 280 -15.51 5.79 0.20
N VAL A 281 -15.99 6.73 -0.60
CA VAL A 281 -15.16 7.75 -1.27
C VAL A 281 -15.69 9.14 -0.92
N LEU A 282 -14.80 10.00 -0.43
CA LEU A 282 -15.06 11.42 -0.22
C LEU A 282 -14.41 12.23 -1.34
N GLY A 283 -15.24 12.85 -2.17
CA GLY A 283 -14.83 13.83 -3.17
C GLY A 283 -15.18 15.27 -2.76
N ASP A 284 -14.82 16.24 -3.61
CA ASP A 284 -15.04 17.67 -3.36
C ASP A 284 -16.49 18.02 -3.02
N ALA A 285 -17.46 17.36 -3.68
CA ALA A 285 -18.88 17.70 -3.59
C ALA A 285 -19.74 16.68 -2.83
N ARG A 286 -19.26 15.43 -2.68
CA ARG A 286 -20.06 14.34 -2.10
C ARG A 286 -19.21 13.32 -1.36
N LEU A 287 -19.78 12.77 -0.30
CA LEU A 287 -19.41 11.47 0.26
C LEU A 287 -20.28 10.42 -0.40
N GLU A 288 -19.68 9.42 -1.03
CA GLU A 288 -20.38 8.39 -1.79
C GLU A 288 -20.01 7.00 -1.29
N MET A 289 -21.02 6.15 -1.15
CA MET A 289 -20.84 4.73 -0.89
C MET A 289 -21.17 3.95 -2.16
N LEU A 290 -20.22 3.16 -2.64
CA LEU A 290 -20.32 2.44 -3.90
C LEU A 290 -20.25 0.92 -3.64
N ASP A 291 -21.03 0.15 -4.39
CA ASP A 291 -20.80 -1.30 -4.48
C ASP A 291 -19.46 -1.55 -5.18
N LEU A 292 -18.60 -2.36 -4.57
CA LEU A 292 -17.22 -2.57 -5.02
C LEU A 292 -17.14 -3.31 -6.36
N LEU A 293 -18.13 -4.13 -6.71
CA LEU A 293 -18.09 -4.92 -7.94
C LEU A 293 -18.69 -4.21 -9.14
N THR A 294 -19.74 -3.44 -8.90
CA THR A 294 -20.52 -2.81 -9.97
C THR A 294 -20.22 -1.32 -10.12
N GLY A 295 -19.73 -0.68 -9.06
CA GLY A 295 -19.59 0.78 -8.99
C GLY A 295 -20.94 1.49 -8.85
N GLU A 296 -22.05 0.76 -8.69
CA GLU A 296 -23.37 1.34 -8.45
C GLU A 296 -23.35 2.16 -7.15
N LEU A 297 -23.95 3.35 -7.19
CA LEU A 297 -24.12 4.21 -6.03
C LEU A 297 -25.16 3.59 -5.07
N LEU A 298 -24.74 3.28 -3.85
CA LEU A 298 -25.64 2.83 -2.80
C LEU A 298 -26.36 4.00 -2.15
N TRP A 299 -25.60 5.01 -1.74
CA TRP A 299 -26.10 6.27 -1.21
C TRP A 299 -25.01 7.35 -1.30
N SER A 300 -25.43 8.61 -1.20
CA SER A 300 -24.52 9.76 -1.18
C SER A 300 -24.99 10.82 -0.20
N LEU A 301 -24.04 11.55 0.38
CA LEU A 301 -24.27 12.76 1.17
C LEU A 301 -23.53 13.94 0.53
N SER A 302 -24.09 15.14 0.69
CA SER A 302 -23.38 16.36 0.32
C SER A 302 -22.12 16.52 1.19
N SER A 303 -20.98 16.83 0.57
CA SER A 303 -19.74 17.13 1.31
C SER A 303 -19.72 18.54 1.89
N ALA A 304 -20.68 19.39 1.53
CA ALA A 304 -20.73 20.76 2.01
C ALA A 304 -20.82 20.80 3.54
N GLY A 305 -19.74 21.27 4.19
CA GLY A 305 -19.61 21.35 5.63
C GLY A 305 -19.18 20.05 6.33
N LEU A 306 -18.96 18.94 5.61
CA LEU A 306 -18.44 17.71 6.20
C LEU A 306 -17.02 17.93 6.73
N SER A 307 -16.75 17.44 7.94
CA SER A 307 -15.37 17.21 8.37
C SER A 307 -14.75 16.14 7.48
N ARG A 308 -13.45 16.25 7.20
CA ARG A 308 -12.68 15.22 6.47
C ARG A 308 -12.34 14.01 7.32
N GLN A 309 -12.67 14.05 8.61
CA GLN A 309 -12.59 12.93 9.52
C GLN A 309 -13.80 12.01 9.31
N VAL A 310 -13.84 11.36 8.15
CA VAL A 310 -14.81 10.31 7.84
C VAL A 310 -14.10 8.97 7.88
N TYR A 311 -14.60 8.07 8.72
CA TYR A 311 -14.04 6.72 8.87
C TYR A 311 -15.13 5.69 8.59
N ALA A 312 -14.95 4.89 7.55
CA ALA A 312 -15.89 3.85 7.16
C ALA A 312 -15.35 2.48 7.60
N ALA A 313 -15.99 1.90 8.61
CA ALA A 313 -15.78 0.53 9.06
C ALA A 313 -16.89 -0.39 8.54
N GLU A 314 -16.69 -1.71 8.60
CA GLU A 314 -17.55 -2.73 8.01
C GLU A 314 -19.03 -2.56 8.36
N ARG A 315 -19.34 -2.19 9.61
CA ARG A 315 -20.73 -2.06 10.09
C ARG A 315 -21.17 -0.62 10.35
N VAL A 316 -20.29 0.36 10.19
CA VAL A 316 -20.60 1.76 10.50
C VAL A 316 -19.73 2.76 9.75
N VAL A 317 -20.34 3.85 9.30
CA VAL A 317 -19.61 5.04 8.84
C VAL A 317 -19.71 6.11 9.92
N LEU A 318 -18.56 6.59 10.36
CA LEU A 318 -18.42 7.63 11.38
C LEU A 318 -18.11 8.93 10.68
N LEU A 319 -18.96 9.93 10.92
CA LEU A 319 -18.74 11.28 10.40
C LEU A 319 -19.28 12.33 11.36
N ARG A 320 -18.89 13.57 11.10
CA ARG A 320 -19.47 14.75 11.73
C ARG A 320 -20.50 15.35 10.78
N ASP A 321 -21.76 15.33 11.17
CA ASP A 321 -22.86 15.86 10.37
C ASP A 321 -22.71 17.38 10.18
N PRO A 322 -22.69 17.89 8.95
CA PRO A 322 -22.53 19.32 8.66
C PRO A 322 -23.68 20.16 9.20
N GLY A 323 -24.91 19.62 9.23
CA GLY A 323 -26.09 20.37 9.61
C GLY A 323 -26.21 20.58 11.12
N SER A 324 -25.89 19.55 11.91
CA SER A 324 -25.98 19.59 13.38
C SER A 324 -24.64 19.78 14.09
N ASN A 325 -23.54 19.68 13.36
CA ASN A 325 -22.17 19.66 13.88
C ASN A 325 -21.90 18.51 14.87
N ARG A 326 -22.80 17.51 14.94
CA ARG A 326 -22.73 16.36 15.85
C ARG A 326 -22.10 15.17 15.15
N GLU A 327 -21.46 14.31 15.93
CA GLU A 327 -20.98 13.03 15.41
C GLU A 327 -22.14 12.05 15.24
N VAL A 328 -22.15 11.34 14.11
CA VAL A 328 -23.21 10.40 13.74
C VAL A 328 -22.58 9.10 13.23
N GLN A 329 -23.20 7.98 13.62
CA GLN A 329 -22.95 6.66 13.06
C GLN A 329 -24.00 6.37 11.98
N LEU A 330 -23.57 6.10 10.75
CA LEU A 330 -24.44 5.70 9.65
C LEU A 330 -24.28 4.20 9.38
N ASP A 331 -25.36 3.56 8.96
CA ASP A 331 -25.31 2.21 8.41
C ASP A 331 -24.64 2.23 7.02
N PRO A 332 -23.58 1.45 6.77
CA PRO A 332 -22.83 1.53 5.51
C PRO A 332 -23.62 1.16 4.27
N LEU A 333 -24.67 0.34 4.37
CA LEU A 333 -25.43 -0.09 3.20
C LEU A 333 -26.56 0.88 2.85
N THR A 334 -27.14 1.51 3.87
CA THR A 334 -28.34 2.36 3.70
C THR A 334 -28.07 3.86 3.84
N GLY A 335 -26.96 4.25 4.46
CA GLY A 335 -26.65 5.63 4.79
C GLY A 335 -27.53 6.21 5.90
N VAL A 336 -28.39 5.39 6.52
CA VAL A 336 -29.33 5.82 7.56
C VAL A 336 -28.62 5.90 8.91
N PRO A 337 -28.85 6.95 9.72
CA PRO A 337 -28.32 7.05 11.08
C PRO A 337 -28.75 5.89 11.97
N ARG A 338 -27.78 5.28 12.67
CA ARG A 338 -28.02 4.25 13.67
C ARG A 338 -28.65 4.84 14.93
N ARG A 339 -29.70 4.19 15.43
CA ARG A 339 -30.38 4.52 16.70
C ARG A 339 -29.92 3.58 17.82
N ARG A 340 -30.04 4.02 19.08
CA ARG A 340 -29.71 3.19 20.26
C ARG A 340 -30.57 1.93 20.31
N ALA A 341 -29.97 0.79 20.64
CA ALA A 341 -30.71 -0.43 20.98
C ALA A 341 -31.22 -0.36 22.43
N ALA A 342 -32.40 -0.91 22.69
CA ALA A 342 -33.13 -0.79 23.96
C ALA A 342 -32.41 -1.37 25.20
N THR A 343 -31.33 -2.14 25.02
CA THR A 343 -30.51 -2.73 26.10
C THR A 343 -29.53 -1.75 26.75
N THR A 344 -29.33 -0.55 26.18
CA THR A 344 -28.68 0.59 26.88
C THR A 344 -29.76 1.59 27.32
N GLN A 345 -30.58 1.15 28.28
CA GLN A 345 -31.49 2.00 29.07
C GLN A 345 -30.67 3.07 29.81
N GLN A 346 -31.06 4.33 29.97
CA GLN A 346 -32.26 5.10 29.67
C GLN A 346 -31.74 6.54 29.44
N LEU A 347 -32.09 7.19 28.34
CA LEU A 347 -32.20 8.65 28.13
C LEU A 347 -32.17 8.89 26.62
N ALA A 348 -33.35 9.13 26.05
CA ALA A 348 -33.65 9.48 24.66
C ALA A 348 -33.56 8.33 23.62
N ALA A 349 -34.65 7.57 23.50
CA ALA A 349 -34.87 6.56 22.45
C ALA A 349 -34.88 7.15 21.01
N ASP A 350 -34.98 8.48 20.86
CA ASP A 350 -34.97 9.18 19.58
C ASP A 350 -33.67 9.93 19.27
N GLN A 351 -32.62 9.79 20.09
CA GLN A 351 -31.34 10.43 19.81
C GLN A 351 -30.37 9.49 19.07
N PRO A 352 -29.68 9.96 18.02
CA PRO A 352 -28.61 9.20 17.37
C PRO A 352 -27.49 8.88 18.37
N LEU A 353 -26.80 7.76 18.16
CA LEU A 353 -25.64 7.36 18.96
C LEU A 353 -24.58 8.49 18.97
N ARG A 354 -24.27 9.03 20.15
CA ARG A 354 -23.16 9.96 20.35
C ARG A 354 -21.90 9.18 20.65
N LEU A 355 -20.78 9.54 20.03
CA LEU A 355 -19.48 8.94 20.35
C LEU A 355 -19.14 9.17 21.84
N PRO A 356 -18.61 8.15 22.57
CA PRO A 356 -18.07 8.31 23.91
C PRO A 356 -17.02 9.43 23.93
N PHE A 357 -16.86 10.10 25.08
CA PHE A 357 -15.99 11.28 25.19
C PHE A 357 -14.56 11.03 24.68
N ARG A 358 -13.97 9.85 24.94
CA ARG A 358 -12.61 9.51 24.47
C ARG A 358 -12.53 9.35 22.95
N VAL A 359 -13.48 8.64 22.35
CA VAL A 359 -13.57 8.50 20.88
C VAL A 359 -13.92 9.84 20.24
N ARG A 360 -14.73 10.67 20.91
CA ARG A 360 -15.04 12.03 20.48
C ARG A 360 -13.80 12.92 20.53
N ALA A 361 -13.05 12.89 21.61
CA ALA A 361 -11.79 13.62 21.73
C ALA A 361 -10.80 13.17 20.66
N ALA A 362 -10.64 11.86 20.45
CA ALA A 362 -9.78 11.32 19.40
C ALA A 362 -10.26 11.68 17.98
N ALA A 363 -11.55 11.53 17.68
CA ALA A 363 -12.13 11.90 16.40
C ALA A 363 -11.96 13.41 16.14
N LEU A 364 -12.33 14.26 17.10
CA LEU A 364 -12.25 15.73 17.00
C LEU A 364 -10.81 16.24 16.89
N SER A 365 -9.84 15.56 17.50
CA SER A 365 -8.41 15.90 17.42
C SER A 365 -7.68 15.18 16.29
N GLY A 366 -8.37 14.40 15.45
CA GLY A 366 -7.76 13.68 14.33
C GLY A 366 -6.90 12.49 14.74
N LYS A 367 -7.02 11.99 15.97
CA LYS A 367 -6.21 10.88 16.51
C LYS A 367 -6.74 9.49 16.14
N ILE A 368 -7.85 9.39 15.40
CA ILE A 368 -8.25 8.12 14.77
C ILE A 368 -7.37 7.91 13.55
N ILE A 369 -6.63 6.82 13.56
CA ILE A 369 -5.62 6.49 12.57
C ILE A 369 -6.25 5.86 11.34
N ARG A 370 -7.13 4.87 11.55
CA ARG A 370 -7.80 4.13 10.46
C ARG A 370 -9.01 3.34 10.97
N ALA A 371 -9.83 2.88 10.02
CA ALA A 371 -10.78 1.80 10.22
C ALA A 371 -10.24 0.49 9.60
N THR A 372 -10.37 -0.62 10.31
CA THR A 372 -9.93 -1.98 9.91
C THR A 372 -11.03 -2.98 10.19
N GLY A 373 -11.67 -3.52 9.15
CA GLY A 373 -12.87 -4.36 9.34
C GLY A 373 -13.92 -3.58 10.16
N ASN A 374 -14.33 -4.12 11.31
CA ASN A 374 -15.22 -3.42 12.26
C ASN A 374 -14.49 -2.70 13.41
N GLN A 375 -13.18 -2.45 13.31
CA GLN A 375 -12.40 -1.82 14.37
C GLN A 375 -11.93 -0.42 13.94
N LEU A 376 -11.75 0.47 14.91
CA LEU A 376 -11.08 1.75 14.73
C LEU A 376 -9.79 1.72 15.51
N VAL A 377 -8.69 2.13 14.87
CA VAL A 377 -7.42 2.31 15.58
C VAL A 377 -7.30 3.78 15.95
N ALA A 378 -7.16 4.06 17.24
CA ALA A 378 -7.00 5.40 17.77
C ALA A 378 -5.71 5.51 18.57
N TRP A 379 -5.05 6.66 18.45
CA TRP A 379 -3.95 7.04 19.33
C TRP A 379 -4.48 7.84 20.52
N ASP A 380 -4.07 7.44 21.72
CA ASP A 380 -4.34 8.19 22.94
C ASP A 380 -3.02 8.72 23.53
N PRO A 381 -2.68 10.00 23.31
CA PRO A 381 -1.52 10.64 23.94
C PRO A 381 -1.80 11.07 25.39
N GLU A 382 -3.04 11.03 25.85
CA GLU A 382 -3.48 11.62 27.13
C GLU A 382 -3.85 10.55 28.17
N ALA A 383 -3.12 9.42 28.19
CA ALA A 383 -2.94 8.66 29.44
C ALA A 383 -2.05 9.49 30.39
N SER A 384 -2.65 10.57 30.86
CA SER A 384 -2.09 11.88 31.21
C SER A 384 -1.44 11.97 32.60
N LEU A 385 -0.84 10.87 33.07
CA LEU A 385 -0.11 10.87 34.34
C LEU A 385 1.29 10.21 34.27
N ASP A 386 1.60 9.39 33.24
CA ASP A 386 2.79 8.52 33.25
C ASP A 386 3.67 8.52 31.97
N ASP A 387 3.59 9.54 31.09
CA ASP A 387 4.34 9.57 29.80
C ASP A 387 4.08 8.36 28.87
N ARG A 388 2.98 7.62 29.09
CA ARG A 388 2.63 6.44 28.28
C ARG A 388 1.73 6.84 27.11
N SER A 389 2.27 6.81 25.90
CA SER A 389 1.44 6.83 24.69
C SER A 389 0.86 5.43 24.43
N THR A 390 -0.42 5.34 24.03
CA THR A 390 -1.04 4.05 23.71
C THR A 390 -1.77 4.08 22.37
N LEU A 391 -1.79 2.93 21.69
CA LEU A 391 -2.69 2.65 20.58
C LEU A 391 -3.84 1.80 21.07
N GLN A 392 -5.07 2.17 20.70
CA GLN A 392 -6.28 1.48 21.12
C GLN A 392 -7.09 1.05 19.90
N TRP A 393 -7.52 -0.20 19.89
CA TRP A 393 -8.48 -0.72 18.93
C TRP A 393 -9.85 -0.67 19.58
N LEU A 394 -10.77 0.05 18.95
CA LEU A 394 -12.13 0.25 19.41
C LEU A 394 -13.06 -0.55 18.52
N ASP A 395 -14.09 -1.20 19.07
CA ASP A 395 -15.19 -1.67 18.22
C ASP A 395 -15.86 -0.46 17.58
N ALA A 396 -16.00 -0.43 16.25
CA ALA A 396 -16.50 0.76 15.57
C ALA A 396 -17.97 1.09 15.95
N VAL A 397 -18.75 0.09 16.37
CA VAL A 397 -20.16 0.23 16.73
C VAL A 397 -20.31 0.58 18.21
N THR A 398 -19.80 -0.26 19.12
CA THR A 398 -19.93 -0.07 20.58
C THR A 398 -18.95 0.97 21.12
N LEU A 399 -17.83 1.18 20.42
CA LEU A 399 -16.76 2.11 20.76
C LEU A 399 -16.04 1.72 22.06
N GLU A 400 -16.15 0.45 22.44
CA GLU A 400 -15.41 -0.16 23.54
C GLU A 400 -14.00 -0.53 23.09
N VAL A 401 -13.03 -0.41 24.01
CA VAL A 401 -11.64 -0.79 23.75
C VAL A 401 -11.54 -2.32 23.74
N ILE A 402 -11.20 -2.87 22.58
CA ILE A 402 -10.96 -4.29 22.37
C ILE A 402 -9.50 -4.63 22.70
N ARG A 403 -8.58 -3.72 22.36
CA ARG A 403 -7.13 -3.94 22.54
C ARG A 403 -6.43 -2.62 22.82
N THR A 404 -5.35 -2.71 23.59
CA THR A 404 -4.41 -1.61 23.81
C THR A 404 -2.99 -2.11 23.58
N VAL A 405 -2.17 -1.31 22.91
CA VAL A 405 -0.72 -1.51 22.77
C VAL A 405 -0.01 -0.30 23.38
N GLU A 406 0.93 -0.55 24.28
CA GLU A 406 1.74 0.50 24.91
C GLU A 406 2.93 0.88 24.01
N LEU A 407 3.16 2.18 23.84
CA LEU A 407 4.27 2.75 23.08
C LEU A 407 5.37 3.24 24.02
N THR A 408 5.91 2.35 24.84
CA THR A 408 6.90 2.69 25.87
C THR A 408 8.22 3.15 25.26
N GLY A 409 8.78 4.25 25.78
CA GLY A 409 10.05 4.79 25.30
C GLY A 409 9.99 5.31 23.86
N LEU A 410 8.79 5.66 23.36
CA LEU A 410 8.57 6.26 22.05
C LEU A 410 9.45 7.51 21.85
N VAL A 411 10.31 7.47 20.84
CA VAL A 411 11.05 8.64 20.35
C VAL A 411 10.34 9.22 19.13
N ARG A 412 9.96 8.34 18.21
CA ARG A 412 9.28 8.69 16.96
C ARG A 412 8.45 7.50 16.52
N ALA A 413 7.32 7.76 15.90
CA ALA A 413 6.61 6.73 15.15
C ALA A 413 6.42 7.20 13.71
N GLN A 414 6.44 6.24 12.80
CA GLN A 414 6.34 6.47 11.36
C GLN A 414 5.59 5.31 10.75
N PHE A 415 4.58 5.62 9.94
CA PHE A 415 3.93 4.59 9.15
C PHE A 415 4.94 4.09 8.09
N LEU A 416 4.95 2.79 7.82
CA LEU A 416 5.79 2.16 6.78
C LEU A 416 4.96 1.56 5.65
N GLY A 417 3.66 1.42 5.88
CA GLY A 417 2.64 1.08 4.90
C GLY A 417 1.26 1.45 5.44
N ARG A 418 0.20 1.13 4.68
CA ARG A 418 -1.20 1.31 5.11
C ARG A 418 -1.51 0.61 6.44
N GLU A 419 -0.84 -0.51 6.70
CA GLU A 419 -1.17 -1.40 7.81
C GLU A 419 -0.03 -1.58 8.79
N LEU A 420 1.09 -0.88 8.59
CA LEU A 420 2.29 -1.07 9.39
C LEU A 420 2.74 0.26 9.96
N LEU A 421 2.70 0.35 11.28
CA LEU A 421 3.30 1.43 12.03
C LEU A 421 4.61 0.95 12.62
N ALA A 422 5.67 1.72 12.44
CA ALA A 422 6.94 1.52 13.10
C ALA A 422 7.13 2.55 14.20
N VAL A 423 7.57 2.07 15.35
CA VAL A 423 7.78 2.85 16.57
C VAL A 423 9.24 2.74 16.93
N LEU A 424 9.98 3.84 16.73
CA LEU A 424 11.36 4.00 17.14
C LEU A 424 11.41 4.29 18.64
N ARG A 425 12.17 3.48 19.36
CA ARG A 425 12.35 3.60 20.82
C ARG A 425 13.65 4.32 21.16
N GLN A 426 13.81 4.68 22.44
CA GLN A 426 15.08 5.19 22.98
C GLN A 426 16.17 4.12 22.97
N THR A 427 15.78 2.84 23.11
CA THR A 427 16.64 1.67 22.88
C THR A 427 16.90 1.49 21.39
N PRO A 428 17.97 0.77 20.98
CA PRO A 428 18.24 0.45 19.58
C PRO A 428 17.28 -0.61 19.00
N GLU A 429 15.99 -0.34 19.17
CA GLU A 429 14.87 -1.22 18.86
C GLU A 429 13.79 -0.45 18.09
N ILE A 430 13.14 -1.16 17.17
CA ILE A 430 11.97 -0.69 16.45
C ILE A 430 10.85 -1.68 16.70
N GLN A 431 9.73 -1.20 17.23
CA GLN A 431 8.52 -1.99 17.36
C GLN A 431 7.65 -1.77 16.13
N LEU A 432 7.49 -2.82 15.34
CA LEU A 432 6.53 -2.88 14.25
C LEU A 432 5.17 -3.33 14.78
N ILE A 433 4.12 -2.61 14.38
CA ILE A 433 2.75 -2.85 14.80
C ILE A 433 1.90 -2.98 13.54
N ASN A 434 1.32 -4.16 13.32
CA ASN A 434 0.32 -4.36 12.29
C ASN A 434 -1.01 -3.76 12.77
N LEU A 435 -1.50 -2.72 12.10
CA LEU A 435 -2.68 -1.96 12.51
C LEU A 435 -4.00 -2.71 12.25
N GLU A 436 -4.01 -3.72 11.39
CA GLU A 436 -5.19 -4.56 11.14
C GLU A 436 -5.37 -5.61 12.24
N THR A 437 -4.31 -6.34 12.55
CA THR A 437 -4.33 -7.49 13.46
C THR A 437 -3.90 -7.15 14.88
N GLY A 438 -3.26 -5.99 15.07
CA GLY A 438 -2.58 -5.57 16.29
C GLY A 438 -1.38 -6.45 16.66
N ALA A 439 -0.85 -7.25 15.73
CA ALA A 439 0.35 -8.07 15.98
C ALA A 439 1.58 -7.16 16.09
N GLU A 440 2.48 -7.51 17.01
CA GLU A 440 3.68 -6.75 17.32
C GLU A 440 4.92 -7.56 16.97
N GLN A 441 5.92 -6.90 16.41
CA GLN A 441 7.24 -7.48 16.15
C GLN A 441 8.30 -6.47 16.57
N VAL A 442 9.23 -6.88 17.43
CA VAL A 442 10.37 -6.04 17.83
C VAL A 442 11.56 -6.40 16.95
N LEU A 443 12.17 -5.37 16.36
CA LEU A 443 13.39 -5.46 15.57
C LEU A 443 14.51 -4.76 16.32
N SER A 444 15.75 -5.25 16.18
CA SER A 444 16.94 -4.61 16.74
C SER A 444 17.89 -4.16 15.63
N TYR A 445 18.45 -2.97 15.81
CA TYR A 445 19.54 -2.45 14.98
C TYR A 445 20.82 -2.23 15.77
N ALA A 446 20.93 -2.85 16.95
CA ALA A 446 22.15 -2.80 17.76
C ALA A 446 23.32 -3.39 16.96
N ALA A 447 24.33 -2.58 16.67
CA ALA A 447 25.59 -3.01 16.09
C ALA A 447 26.65 -3.18 17.20
N ALA A 448 27.55 -4.15 17.06
CA ALA A 448 28.61 -4.44 18.05
C ALA A 448 29.64 -3.30 18.19
N ASP A 449 29.66 -2.37 17.24
CA ASP A 449 30.73 -1.40 16.97
C ASP A 449 30.20 0.03 16.67
N GLY A 450 28.91 0.30 16.89
CA GLY A 450 28.24 1.49 16.38
C GLY A 450 28.27 2.74 17.27
N GLN A 451 28.67 3.88 16.68
CA GLN A 451 28.27 5.23 17.13
C GLN A 451 26.73 5.31 17.22
N PRO A 452 26.16 5.93 18.27
CA PRO A 452 24.72 6.06 18.39
C PRO A 452 24.16 6.92 17.26
N LEU A 453 23.09 6.45 16.61
CA LEU A 453 22.33 7.26 15.64
C LEU A 453 21.81 8.51 16.33
N ASN A 454 21.79 9.64 15.62
CA ASN A 454 21.09 10.82 16.11
C ASN A 454 19.58 10.65 15.97
N LEU A 455 18.94 10.10 17.00
CA LEU A 455 17.50 9.77 17.00
C LEU A 455 16.57 10.97 16.67
N GLN A 456 17.03 12.21 16.83
CA GLN A 456 16.26 13.41 16.44
C GLN A 456 16.18 13.61 14.91
N ARG A 457 17.02 12.91 14.15
CA ARG A 457 17.13 13.03 12.69
C ARG A 457 16.99 11.69 11.98
N VAL A 458 16.36 10.71 12.61
CA VAL A 458 16.17 9.37 12.01
C VAL A 458 14.82 9.28 11.30
N GLU A 459 14.83 8.75 10.08
CA GLU A 459 13.64 8.30 9.37
C GLU A 459 13.72 6.79 9.09
N LEU A 460 12.53 6.23 8.84
CA LEU A 460 12.33 4.82 8.59
C LEU A 460 11.71 4.59 7.22
N ALA A 461 12.13 3.53 6.54
CA ALA A 461 11.45 3.03 5.35
C ALA A 461 11.36 1.50 5.43
N ALA A 462 10.51 0.87 4.63
CA ALA A 462 10.46 -0.58 4.55
C ALA A 462 10.29 -1.06 3.12
N ASP A 463 10.80 -2.26 2.90
CA ASP A 463 10.34 -3.13 1.83
C ASP A 463 9.81 -4.45 2.42
N SER A 464 9.62 -5.42 1.54
CA SER A 464 9.16 -6.77 1.83
C SER A 464 10.13 -7.60 2.70
N GLY A 465 11.43 -7.28 2.71
CA GLY A 465 12.49 -8.04 3.37
C GLY A 465 13.19 -7.30 4.51
N ASN A 466 13.26 -5.97 4.46
CA ASN A 466 14.01 -5.12 5.38
C ASN A 466 13.20 -3.91 5.87
N VAL A 467 13.49 -3.48 7.09
CA VAL A 467 13.25 -2.12 7.58
C VAL A 467 14.56 -1.35 7.51
N TYR A 468 14.51 -0.17 6.91
CA TYR A 468 15.63 0.73 6.76
C TYR A 468 15.56 1.83 7.80
N VAL A 469 16.70 2.11 8.44
CA VAL A 469 16.87 3.21 9.40
C VAL A 469 17.98 4.10 8.89
N PHE A 470 17.72 5.39 8.77
CA PHE A 470 18.70 6.32 8.21
C PHE A 470 18.61 7.72 8.80
N GLU A 471 19.75 8.40 8.80
CA GLU A 471 19.82 9.81 9.19
C GLU A 471 19.45 10.74 8.03
N VAL A 472 18.56 11.67 8.32
CA VAL A 472 18.15 12.74 7.41
C VAL A 472 19.11 13.92 7.62
N PRO A 473 19.67 14.49 6.53
CA PRO A 473 20.51 15.66 6.64
C PRO A 473 19.75 16.81 7.32
N ALA A 474 20.47 17.64 8.09
CA ALA A 474 19.87 18.84 8.68
C ALA A 474 19.19 19.66 7.58
N ARG A 475 17.94 20.09 7.78
CA ARG A 475 17.22 20.99 6.85
C ARG A 475 17.99 22.31 6.71
N GLN A 476 19.05 22.31 5.91
CA GLN A 476 19.65 23.52 5.38
C GLN A 476 18.73 23.95 4.25
N ASN A 477 18.23 25.19 4.32
CA ASN A 477 17.24 25.81 3.43
C ASN A 477 17.64 25.90 1.94
N GLY A 478 18.35 24.93 1.35
CA GLY A 478 18.73 25.02 -0.06
C GLY A 478 19.47 23.85 -0.71
N LEU A 479 19.76 22.72 -0.03
CA LEU A 479 20.58 21.65 -0.64
C LEU A 479 19.80 20.53 -1.36
N ILE A 480 18.48 20.45 -1.17
CA ILE A 480 17.61 19.65 -2.05
C ILE A 480 16.59 20.59 -2.69
N GLN A 481 17.02 21.33 -3.71
CA GLN A 481 16.20 21.69 -4.88
C GLN A 481 17.04 22.49 -5.89
N PRO A 482 17.00 22.09 -7.17
CA PRO A 482 15.99 22.71 -8.02
C PRO A 482 15.09 21.65 -8.68
N GLN A 483 13.80 21.71 -8.37
CA GLN A 483 12.75 20.78 -8.82
C GLN A 483 12.89 19.32 -8.37
N MET A 484 13.19 19.03 -7.10
CA MET A 484 13.17 17.63 -6.57
C MET A 484 13.86 16.60 -7.50
N MET A 485 14.90 17.12 -8.16
CA MET A 485 15.79 16.51 -9.14
C MET A 485 15.10 15.84 -10.34
N LEU A 486 14.26 16.61 -11.05
CA LEU A 486 13.56 16.25 -12.30
C LEU A 486 12.44 15.22 -12.15
N GLY A 487 11.72 15.19 -11.01
CA GLY A 487 10.54 14.33 -10.80
C GLY A 487 10.83 12.96 -10.17
N LEU A 488 12.06 12.73 -9.68
CA LEU A 488 12.38 11.54 -8.89
C LEU A 488 11.78 11.63 -7.48
N ARG A 489 11.26 10.51 -6.99
CA ARG A 489 10.74 10.36 -5.64
C ARG A 489 11.72 9.52 -4.82
N GLY A 490 12.10 10.03 -3.65
CA GLY A 490 13.04 9.37 -2.73
C GLY A 490 13.18 10.16 -1.45
N ASP A 491 13.71 9.50 -0.43
CA ASP A 491 13.96 10.10 0.88
C ASP A 491 15.39 10.62 0.93
N ALA A 492 15.59 11.77 1.56
CA ALA A 492 16.91 12.39 1.69
C ALA A 492 17.74 11.65 2.72
N ILE A 493 18.98 11.30 2.38
CA ILE A 493 19.86 10.53 3.25
C ILE A 493 21.30 11.05 3.21
N ARG A 494 21.95 11.02 4.39
CA ARG A 494 23.40 11.20 4.55
C ARG A 494 23.86 10.45 5.79
N GLY A 495 25.07 9.91 5.79
CA GLY A 495 25.60 9.18 6.95
C GLY A 495 25.19 7.72 6.91
N GLU A 496 24.73 7.17 8.02
CA GLU A 496 24.48 5.72 8.11
C GLU A 496 23.12 5.30 7.57
N LEU A 497 23.13 4.27 6.72
CA LEU A 497 21.97 3.50 6.28
C LEU A 497 22.05 2.09 6.87
N LEU A 498 21.09 1.74 7.71
CA LEU A 498 20.98 0.43 8.33
C LEU A 498 19.82 -0.31 7.68
N ALA A 499 20.01 -1.60 7.41
CA ALA A 499 18.95 -2.50 7.02
C ALA A 499 18.78 -3.58 8.08
N ILE A 500 17.55 -3.74 8.56
CA ILE A 500 17.17 -4.72 9.57
C ILE A 500 16.28 -5.74 8.89
N SER A 501 16.65 -7.01 8.95
CA SER A 501 15.83 -8.05 8.33
C SER A 501 14.51 -8.20 9.05
N ARG A 502 13.41 -8.21 8.29
CA ARG A 502 12.06 -8.45 8.80
C ARG A 502 11.84 -9.92 9.18
N SER A 503 12.62 -10.84 8.62
CA SER A 503 12.52 -12.28 8.92
C SER A 503 13.27 -12.63 10.20
N THR A 504 14.48 -12.08 10.41
CA THR A 504 15.30 -12.38 11.60
C THR A 504 15.09 -11.39 12.74
N GLY A 505 14.58 -10.19 12.46
CA GLY A 505 14.47 -9.11 13.43
C GLY A 505 15.81 -8.47 13.82
N GLN A 506 16.89 -8.78 13.11
CA GLN A 506 18.25 -8.35 13.43
C GLN A 506 18.86 -7.52 12.30
N LEU A 507 19.87 -6.71 12.64
CA LEU A 507 20.64 -5.95 11.67
C LEU A 507 21.20 -6.87 10.59
N ALA A 508 20.81 -6.66 9.35
CA ALA A 508 21.26 -7.42 8.20
C ALA A 508 22.56 -6.84 7.63
N TRP A 509 22.63 -5.52 7.48
CA TRP A 509 23.82 -4.81 7.00
C TRP A 509 23.76 -3.32 7.30
N LYS A 510 24.91 -2.66 7.16
CA LYS A 510 25.13 -1.23 7.37
C LYS A 510 25.92 -0.66 6.20
N ALA A 511 25.56 0.53 5.72
CA ALA A 511 26.28 1.24 4.67
C ALA A 511 26.40 2.74 5.00
N THR A 512 27.62 3.27 4.90
CA THR A 512 27.88 4.70 5.07
C THR A 512 27.71 5.43 3.73
N ILE A 513 26.84 6.44 3.71
CA ILE A 513 26.52 7.29 2.57
C ILE A 513 27.27 8.63 2.73
N PRO A 514 28.35 8.85 1.96
CA PRO A 514 29.26 9.99 2.18
C PRO A 514 28.68 11.32 1.71
N GLU A 515 27.80 11.31 0.71
CA GLU A 515 27.25 12.48 0.04
C GLU A 515 25.75 12.60 0.30
N ASP A 516 25.21 13.82 0.30
CA ASP A 516 23.77 14.04 0.38
C ASP A 516 23.10 13.42 -0.86
N SER A 517 22.27 12.40 -0.64
CA SER A 517 21.69 11.57 -1.69
C SER A 517 20.18 11.42 -1.52
N LEU A 518 19.48 11.08 -2.60
CA LEU A 518 18.11 10.58 -2.56
C LEU A 518 18.12 9.06 -2.65
N VAL A 519 17.49 8.40 -1.69
CA VAL A 519 17.29 6.94 -1.69
C VAL A 519 15.86 6.60 -2.11
N THR A 520 15.70 5.69 -3.06
CA THR A 520 14.39 5.28 -3.56
C THR A 520 13.98 3.93 -2.95
N PHE A 521 13.06 3.98 -1.98
CA PHE A 521 12.45 2.79 -1.38
C PHE A 521 11.15 2.34 -2.07
N ASP A 522 10.41 3.29 -2.66
CA ASP A 522 9.20 3.04 -3.46
C ASP A 522 9.57 2.34 -4.78
N GLY A 523 8.98 1.17 -5.08
CA GLY A 523 9.40 0.30 -6.20
C GLY A 523 10.37 -0.79 -5.75
N SER A 524 10.11 -1.35 -4.58
CA SER A 524 10.88 -2.35 -3.80
C SER A 524 11.21 -3.68 -4.50
N GLU A 525 10.97 -3.81 -5.79
CA GLU A 525 10.96 -5.06 -6.54
C GLU A 525 12.29 -5.36 -7.25
N SER A 526 13.32 -4.57 -6.99
CA SER A 526 14.64 -4.82 -7.56
C SER A 526 15.62 -5.20 -6.46
N ALA A 527 16.50 -6.16 -6.77
CA ALA A 527 17.58 -6.57 -5.88
C ALA A 527 18.55 -5.42 -5.52
N GLY A 528 18.44 -4.26 -6.20
CA GLY A 528 19.16 -3.03 -5.89
C GLY A 528 18.28 -1.97 -5.19
N LEU A 529 18.82 -1.34 -4.15
CA LEU A 529 18.37 -0.08 -3.59
C LEU A 529 19.13 1.06 -4.29
N LEU A 530 18.43 2.00 -4.91
CA LEU A 530 19.04 3.06 -5.71
C LEU A 530 19.26 4.32 -4.87
N LEU A 531 20.46 4.87 -4.99
CA LEU A 531 20.90 6.14 -4.43
C LEU A 531 21.25 7.08 -5.58
N THR A 532 20.75 8.31 -5.55
CA THR A 532 21.07 9.34 -6.54
C THR A 532 21.66 10.55 -5.83
N SER A 533 22.91 10.92 -6.14
CA SER A 533 23.52 12.18 -5.72
C SER A 533 23.72 13.11 -6.91
N MET A 534 23.80 14.41 -6.63
CA MET A 534 24.09 15.44 -7.63
C MET A 534 25.45 16.05 -7.35
N THR A 535 26.25 16.19 -8.41
CA THR A 535 27.51 16.95 -8.37
C THR A 535 27.45 18.09 -9.38
N ALA A 536 27.74 19.31 -8.91
CA ALA A 536 27.86 20.48 -9.76
C ALA A 536 29.33 20.65 -10.18
N MET A 537 29.60 20.74 -11.49
CA MET A 537 30.93 21.15 -11.96
C MET A 537 31.03 22.69 -11.98
N PRO A 538 32.18 23.27 -11.57
CA PRO A 538 32.49 24.67 -11.86
C PRO A 538 32.52 24.87 -13.38
N ARG A 539 31.88 25.94 -13.88
CA ARG A 539 32.00 26.32 -15.30
C ARG A 539 33.47 26.48 -15.67
N ALA A 540 33.93 25.81 -16.72
CA ALA A 540 35.18 26.17 -17.37
C ALA A 540 35.04 27.62 -17.90
N ALA A 541 36.02 28.47 -17.60
CA ALA A 541 36.00 29.92 -17.87
C ALA A 541 35.76 30.31 -19.35
N ASN A 542 35.84 29.36 -20.29
CA ASN A 542 35.77 29.62 -21.73
C ASN A 542 34.42 29.26 -22.38
N GLY A 543 33.41 28.81 -21.62
CA GLY A 543 32.09 28.44 -22.16
C GLY A 543 31.19 29.62 -22.56
N ASN A 544 31.56 30.86 -22.23
CA ASN A 544 30.72 32.05 -22.43
C ASN A 544 30.67 32.57 -23.89
N ASN A 545 31.43 32.00 -24.83
CA ASN A 545 31.67 32.63 -26.14
C ASN A 545 31.03 31.91 -27.35
N ILE A 546 30.11 30.96 -27.17
CA ILE A 546 29.40 30.32 -28.30
C ILE A 546 27.90 30.65 -28.25
N PRO A 547 27.41 31.56 -29.10
CA PRO A 547 25.99 31.86 -29.23
C PRO A 547 25.21 30.60 -29.66
N GLY A 548 24.15 30.24 -28.92
CA GLY A 548 23.35 29.01 -29.14
C GLY A 548 23.69 27.83 -28.22
N LEU A 549 24.76 27.94 -27.42
CA LEU A 549 25.20 26.95 -26.42
C LEU A 549 25.05 27.45 -24.97
N ASN A 550 24.15 28.41 -24.73
CA ASN A 550 23.78 28.86 -23.37
C ASN A 550 22.84 27.86 -22.70
N PHE A 551 23.32 26.64 -22.43
CA PHE A 551 22.68 25.75 -21.47
C PHE A 551 23.29 26.00 -20.09
N ALA A 552 22.44 26.28 -19.11
CA ALA A 552 22.86 26.50 -17.74
C ALA A 552 23.38 25.18 -17.11
N GLY A 553 24.69 24.95 -17.15
CA GLY A 553 25.40 24.00 -16.28
C GLY A 553 25.13 22.51 -16.56
N GLU A 554 26.16 21.78 -16.98
CA GLU A 554 26.12 20.32 -17.04
C GLU A 554 25.96 19.74 -15.62
N THR A 555 24.72 19.45 -15.22
CA THR A 555 24.44 18.79 -13.93
C THR A 555 24.74 17.29 -14.10
N GLN A 556 25.65 16.77 -13.28
CA GLN A 556 25.97 15.35 -13.25
C GLN A 556 25.23 14.68 -12.11
N PHE A 557 24.67 13.50 -12.42
CA PHE A 557 24.01 12.64 -11.46
C PHE A 557 24.84 11.38 -11.27
N ILE A 558 25.06 10.97 -10.02
CA ILE A 558 25.68 9.69 -9.71
C ILE A 558 24.58 8.76 -9.22
N VAL A 559 24.32 7.70 -9.96
CA VAL A 559 23.38 6.64 -9.58
C VAL A 559 24.17 5.46 -9.04
N THR A 560 23.99 5.16 -7.75
CA THR A 560 24.58 4.01 -7.08
C THR A 560 23.49 2.99 -6.76
N ALA A 561 23.73 1.70 -7.06
CA ALA A 561 22.83 0.63 -6.60
C ALA A 561 23.51 -0.18 -5.50
N LEU A 562 22.87 -0.31 -4.34
CA LEU A 562 23.28 -1.19 -3.24
C LEU A 562 22.45 -2.47 -3.26
N ALA A 563 23.05 -3.63 -3.08
CA ALA A 563 22.32 -4.89 -3.01
C ALA A 563 21.46 -4.93 -1.74
N ARG A 564 20.16 -5.20 -1.86
CA ARG A 564 19.26 -5.27 -0.69
C ARG A 564 19.61 -6.40 0.28
N GLY A 565 20.26 -7.47 -0.20
CA GLY A 565 20.63 -8.62 0.61
C GLY A 565 21.80 -8.37 1.57
N ASN A 566 22.77 -7.52 1.21
CA ASN A 566 24.01 -7.33 2.01
C ASN A 566 24.59 -5.90 1.98
N GLY A 567 23.92 -4.93 1.37
CA GLY A 567 24.39 -3.55 1.26
C GLY A 567 25.56 -3.34 0.30
N ARG A 568 26.07 -4.39 -0.37
CA ARG A 568 27.22 -4.27 -1.27
C ARG A 568 26.87 -3.43 -2.48
N ARG A 569 27.76 -2.52 -2.87
CA ARG A 569 27.59 -1.73 -4.11
C ARG A 569 27.62 -2.65 -5.33
N LEU A 570 26.52 -2.67 -6.09
CA LEU A 570 26.37 -3.40 -7.35
C LEU A 570 26.90 -2.60 -8.54
N LEU A 571 26.64 -1.28 -8.56
CA LEU A 571 27.13 -0.37 -9.58
C LEU A 571 27.23 1.07 -9.05
N SER A 572 28.01 1.88 -9.76
CA SER A 572 28.04 3.34 -9.66
C SER A 572 28.14 3.89 -11.07
N TYR A 573 27.15 4.66 -11.52
CA TYR A 573 27.07 5.17 -12.89
C TYR A 573 26.84 6.67 -12.89
N THR A 574 27.73 7.40 -13.56
CA THR A 574 27.61 8.85 -13.74
C THR A 574 26.83 9.15 -15.00
N VAL A 575 25.77 9.94 -14.86
CA VAL A 575 24.86 10.34 -15.94
C VAL A 575 24.94 11.85 -16.12
N VAL A 576 25.13 12.28 -17.35
CA VAL A 576 24.98 13.70 -17.74
C VAL A 576 23.58 13.86 -18.32
N SER A 577 22.73 14.65 -17.65
CA SER A 577 21.35 14.87 -18.12
C SER A 577 21.29 16.14 -18.98
N GLN A 578 21.15 15.97 -20.30
CA GLN A 578 20.95 17.09 -21.24
C GLN A 578 19.47 17.49 -21.38
N PHE A 579 18.53 16.61 -21.02
CA PHE A 579 17.09 16.85 -21.10
C PHE A 579 16.39 16.45 -19.79
N PRO A 580 15.37 17.19 -19.34
CA PRO A 580 14.62 16.91 -18.11
C PRO A 580 13.63 15.75 -18.31
N SER A 581 14.12 14.55 -18.62
CA SER A 581 13.30 13.34 -18.68
C SER A 581 13.23 12.72 -17.27
N PRO A 582 12.09 12.82 -16.54
CA PRO A 582 11.91 12.11 -15.27
C PRO A 582 12.03 10.60 -15.51
N GLY A 583 12.90 9.93 -14.75
CA GLY A 583 12.91 8.47 -14.76
C GLY A 583 14.19 7.88 -14.23
N LEU A 584 14.06 7.07 -13.19
CA LEU A 584 15.07 6.15 -12.71
C LEU A 584 14.44 4.76 -12.68
N ARG A 585 15.04 3.82 -13.41
CA ARG A 585 14.52 2.47 -13.56
C ARG A 585 15.68 1.48 -13.48
N PHE A 586 15.64 0.59 -12.49
CA PHE A 586 16.51 -0.58 -12.47
C PHE A 586 15.66 -1.83 -12.69
N SER A 587 15.98 -2.63 -13.70
CA SER A 587 15.13 -3.75 -14.14
C SER A 587 15.92 -4.99 -14.46
N ARG A 588 15.44 -6.15 -14.01
CA ARG A 588 16.02 -7.44 -14.35
C ARG A 588 15.49 -7.88 -15.71
N VAL A 589 16.38 -8.04 -16.68
CA VAL A 589 16.05 -8.47 -18.05
C VAL A 589 16.19 -9.98 -18.20
N SER A 590 17.22 -10.54 -17.56
CA SER A 590 17.45 -11.98 -17.48
C SER A 590 18.06 -12.34 -16.12
N ALA A 591 18.32 -13.63 -15.86
CA ALA A 591 19.00 -14.06 -14.64
C ALA A 591 20.33 -13.32 -14.43
N ASP A 592 21.01 -13.01 -15.54
CA ASP A 592 22.37 -12.48 -15.59
C ASP A 592 22.46 -11.05 -16.16
N VAL A 593 21.32 -10.37 -16.34
CA VAL A 593 21.30 -9.02 -16.92
C VAL A 593 20.31 -8.12 -16.20
N PHE A 594 20.80 -6.94 -15.78
CA PHE A 594 19.97 -5.80 -15.39
C PHE A 594 20.16 -4.63 -16.34
N ASP A 595 19.11 -3.84 -16.53
CA ASP A 595 19.18 -2.55 -17.21
C ASP A 595 18.82 -1.43 -16.24
N LEU A 596 19.70 -0.42 -16.20
CA LEU A 596 19.50 0.87 -15.58
C LEU A 596 19.10 1.88 -16.66
N GLU A 597 17.91 2.45 -16.57
CA GLU A 597 17.50 3.62 -17.34
C GLU A 597 17.46 4.83 -16.40
N ALA A 598 18.22 5.87 -16.69
CA ALA A 598 18.35 7.06 -15.84
C ALA A 598 18.45 8.31 -16.71
N PHE A 599 17.51 9.24 -16.56
CA PHE A 599 17.54 10.55 -17.24
C PHE A 599 17.76 10.44 -18.76
N GLY A 600 17.04 9.54 -19.43
CA GLY A 600 17.17 9.32 -20.87
C GLY A 600 18.42 8.54 -21.31
N ASN A 601 19.22 8.03 -20.37
CA ASN A 601 20.38 7.17 -20.64
C ASN A 601 20.07 5.73 -20.23
N ARG A 602 20.77 4.76 -20.85
CA ARG A 602 20.67 3.33 -20.49
C ARG A 602 22.05 2.74 -20.27
N ALA A 603 22.23 2.06 -19.15
CA ALA A 603 23.39 1.24 -18.86
C ALA A 603 22.94 -0.19 -18.55
N ARG A 604 23.76 -1.16 -18.95
CA ARG A 604 23.47 -2.58 -18.76
C ARG A 604 24.47 -3.19 -17.79
N LEU A 605 23.96 -3.89 -16.80
CA LEU A 605 24.74 -4.66 -15.85
C LEU A 605 24.67 -6.15 -16.24
N ILE A 606 25.81 -6.75 -16.59
CA ILE A 606 25.91 -8.15 -17.06
C ILE A 606 26.71 -8.97 -16.05
N ARG A 607 26.21 -10.13 -15.64
CA ARG A 607 26.94 -11.01 -14.73
C ARG A 607 28.22 -11.51 -15.39
N LYS A 608 29.33 -11.45 -14.67
CA LYS A 608 30.56 -12.16 -15.06
C LYS A 608 30.29 -13.66 -14.90
N MET A 609 30.38 -14.39 -15.99
CA MET A 609 30.47 -15.84 -15.91
C MET A 609 31.82 -16.19 -15.25
N PRO A 610 31.87 -17.17 -14.34
CA PRO A 610 33.15 -17.70 -13.90
C PRO A 610 33.92 -18.14 -15.15
N VAL A 611 35.12 -17.59 -15.33
CA VAL A 611 36.04 -18.10 -16.34
C VAL A 611 36.37 -19.51 -15.87
N GLY A 612 35.98 -20.52 -16.65
CA GLY A 612 36.22 -21.91 -16.31
C GLY A 612 37.70 -22.11 -15.98
N GLU A 613 37.96 -22.65 -14.79
CA GLU A 613 39.25 -23.29 -14.47
C GLU A 613 39.40 -24.59 -15.25
#